data_AF-A0AAJ1ALC7-F1
#
_entry.id   AF-A0AAJ1ALC7-F1
#
_cell.length_a   1.000
_cell.length_b   1.000
_cell.length_c   1.000
_cell.angle_alpha   90.00
_cell.angle_beta   90.00
_cell.angle_gamma   90.00
#
_symmetry.space_group_name_H-M   'P 1'
#
loop_
_entity.id
_entity.type
_entity.pdbx_description
1 polymer ?
#
loop_
_entity_poly.entity_id
_entity_poly.type
_entity_poly.pdbx_seq_one_letter_code
_entity_poly.pdbx_strand_id
1 'polypeptide(L)'
;MGRKGGFTLIELLMVVAIIGILAAIALPVYANIQAKARVGKAQADIRTLASAIVTYQAHCGVLPPVANVAIDCNAGVAPADGSGAAPGALAKSQTNLQNQVAGAFIAANPNVPTGWTGSALNGNYRYTIAGGGTTFTVCATGDNTGASTDGTVNCAAP
;
A
#
# COMPACT_ATOMS: atom_id res chain seq x y z
N MET A 1 -25.10 -49.07 -32.22
CA MET A 1 -23.62 -49.13 -32.08
C MET A 1 -23.02 -47.76 -32.35
N GLY A 2 -22.66 -47.01 -31.31
CA GLY A 2 -22.00 -45.70 -31.47
C GLY A 2 -20.51 -45.88 -31.80
N ARG A 3 -20.07 -45.36 -32.94
CA ARG A 3 -18.64 -45.29 -33.30
C ARG A 3 -17.95 -44.35 -32.31
N LYS A 4 -17.10 -44.90 -31.44
CA LYS A 4 -16.18 -44.09 -30.63
C LYS A 4 -15.07 -43.58 -31.55
N GLY A 5 -15.13 -42.28 -31.90
CA GLY A 5 -14.03 -41.61 -32.60
C GLY A 5 -12.86 -41.42 -31.65
N GLY A 6 -11.72 -42.05 -31.95
CA GLY A 6 -10.48 -41.83 -31.21
C GLY A 6 -9.79 -40.55 -31.70
N PHE A 7 -9.26 -39.76 -30.77
CA PHE A 7 -8.38 -38.62 -31.06
C PHE A 7 -7.09 -39.11 -31.73
N THR A 8 -6.62 -38.42 -32.77
CA THR A 8 -5.33 -38.78 -33.39
C THR A 8 -4.17 -38.24 -32.54
N LEU A 9 -3.05 -38.98 -32.48
CA LEU A 9 -1.83 -38.52 -31.80
C LEU A 9 -1.31 -37.20 -32.41
N ILE A 10 -1.50 -37.01 -33.72
CA ILE A 10 -1.06 -35.80 -34.41
C ILE A 10 -1.91 -34.57 -34.06
N GLU A 11 -3.23 -34.75 -33.87
CA GLU A 11 -4.10 -33.67 -33.37
C GLU A 11 -3.67 -33.23 -31.99
N LEU A 12 -3.36 -34.17 -31.10
CA LEU A 12 -2.95 -33.84 -29.74
C LEU A 12 -1.57 -33.14 -29.75
N LEU A 13 -0.65 -33.58 -30.61
CA LEU A 13 0.69 -32.99 -30.74
C LEU A 13 0.66 -31.56 -31.28
N MET A 14 -0.13 -31.28 -32.33
CA MET A 14 -0.26 -29.92 -32.86
C MET A 14 -0.90 -28.97 -31.84
N VAL A 15 -1.87 -29.45 -31.06
CA VAL A 15 -2.54 -28.64 -30.03
C VAL A 15 -1.58 -28.22 -28.94
N VAL A 16 -0.78 -29.16 -28.38
CA VAL A 16 0.21 -28.80 -27.35
C VAL A 16 1.31 -27.89 -27.90
N ALA A 17 1.69 -28.04 -29.18
CA ALA A 17 2.64 -27.14 -29.84
C ALA A 17 2.11 -25.70 -29.92
N ILE A 18 0.85 -25.52 -30.35
CA ILE A 18 0.22 -24.19 -30.43
C ILE A 18 0.06 -23.58 -29.03
N ILE A 19 -0.43 -24.35 -28.04
CA ILE A 19 -0.55 -23.88 -26.65
C ILE A 19 0.81 -23.49 -26.09
N GLY A 20 1.88 -24.24 -26.41
CA GLY A 20 3.24 -23.91 -26.00
C GLY A 20 3.72 -22.56 -26.51
N ILE A 21 3.46 -22.24 -27.78
CA ILE A 21 3.82 -20.94 -28.38
C ILE A 21 3.02 -19.80 -27.73
N LEU A 22 1.71 -19.99 -27.54
CA LEU A 22 0.86 -18.98 -26.89
C LEU A 22 1.28 -18.73 -25.44
N ALA A 23 1.59 -19.78 -24.68
CA ALA A 23 2.04 -19.68 -23.30
C ALA A 23 3.38 -18.95 -23.17
N ALA A 24 4.33 -19.20 -24.08
CA ALA A 24 5.64 -18.55 -24.07
C ALA A 24 5.55 -17.01 -24.19
N ILE A 25 4.61 -16.50 -24.99
CA ILE A 25 4.38 -15.05 -25.14
C ILE A 25 3.54 -14.50 -23.99
N ALA A 26 2.53 -15.25 -23.53
CA ALA A 26 1.58 -14.79 -22.53
C ALA A 26 2.21 -14.60 -21.14
N LEU A 27 3.09 -15.51 -20.71
CA LEU A 27 3.70 -15.48 -19.38
C LEU A 27 4.48 -14.19 -19.05
N PRO A 28 5.44 -13.72 -19.87
CA PRO A 28 6.17 -12.49 -19.57
C PRO A 28 5.29 -11.24 -19.61
N VAL A 29 4.29 -11.19 -20.51
CA VAL A 29 3.34 -10.08 -20.59
C VAL A 29 2.47 -10.02 -19.33
N TYR A 30 1.97 -11.17 -18.89
CA TYR A 30 1.15 -11.28 -17.69
C TYR A 30 1.91 -10.82 -16.43
N ALA A 31 3.17 -11.22 -16.27
CA ALA A 31 4.01 -10.79 -15.15
C ALA A 31 4.18 -9.25 -15.11
N ASN A 32 4.41 -8.63 -16.27
CA ASN A 32 4.53 -7.17 -16.39
C ASN A 32 3.21 -6.44 -16.07
N ILE A 33 2.07 -6.97 -16.51
CA ILE A 33 0.75 -6.39 -16.20
C ILE A 33 0.50 -6.44 -14.69
N GLN A 34 0.81 -7.57 -14.04
CA GLN A 34 0.68 -7.67 -12.60
C GLN A 34 1.57 -6.68 -11.84
N ALA A 35 2.83 -6.51 -12.26
CA ALA A 35 3.73 -5.53 -11.66
C ALA A 35 3.16 -4.11 -11.77
N LYS A 36 2.69 -3.71 -12.96
CA LYS A 36 2.03 -2.41 -13.17
C LYS A 36 0.78 -2.24 -12.30
N ALA A 37 -0.02 -3.29 -12.13
CA ALA A 37 -1.20 -3.26 -11.26
C ALA A 37 -0.81 -3.07 -9.79
N ARG A 38 0.27 -3.72 -9.31
CA ARG A 38 0.79 -3.53 -7.95
C ARG A 38 1.28 -2.10 -7.71
N VAL A 39 2.02 -1.52 -8.67
CA VAL A 39 2.43 -0.09 -8.61
C VAL A 39 1.21 0.83 -8.53
N GLY A 40 0.21 0.61 -9.38
CA GLY A 40 -1.03 1.40 -9.38
C GLY A 40 -1.79 1.31 -8.07
N LYS A 41 -1.89 0.10 -7.49
CA LYS A 41 -2.46 -0.11 -6.15
C LYS A 41 -1.66 0.64 -5.08
N ALA A 42 -0.33 0.54 -5.10
CA ALA A 42 0.52 1.22 -4.14
C ALA A 42 0.33 2.73 -4.13
N GLN A 43 0.28 3.33 -5.31
CA GLN A 43 0.02 4.77 -5.45
C GLN A 43 -1.40 5.16 -4.98
N ALA A 44 -2.41 4.33 -5.24
CA ALA A 44 -3.78 4.58 -4.79
C ALA A 44 -3.92 4.51 -3.27
N ASP A 45 -3.31 3.49 -2.66
CA ASP A 45 -3.29 3.31 -1.20
C ASP A 45 -2.56 4.49 -0.52
N ILE A 46 -1.43 4.92 -1.07
CA ILE A 46 -0.67 6.08 -0.57
C ILE A 46 -1.49 7.36 -0.64
N ARG A 47 -2.21 7.62 -1.73
CA ARG A 47 -3.12 8.79 -1.84
C ARG A 47 -4.23 8.75 -0.79
N THR A 48 -4.78 7.57 -0.55
CA THR A 48 -5.81 7.35 0.49
C THR A 48 -5.24 7.65 1.87
N LEU A 49 -4.05 7.13 2.19
CA LEU A 49 -3.36 7.38 3.45
C LEU A 49 -3.01 8.86 3.63
N ALA A 50 -2.47 9.52 2.60
CA ALA A 50 -2.15 10.93 2.64
C ALA A 50 -3.39 11.79 2.92
N SER A 51 -4.52 11.51 2.25
CA SER A 51 -5.79 12.19 2.50
C SER A 51 -6.26 12.00 3.95
N ALA A 52 -6.17 10.78 4.48
CA ALA A 52 -6.54 10.48 5.86
C ALA A 52 -5.63 11.21 6.87
N ILE A 53 -4.33 11.27 6.62
CA ILE A 53 -3.34 11.99 7.45
C ILE A 53 -3.64 13.49 7.47
N VAL A 54 -3.89 14.10 6.31
CA VAL A 54 -4.23 15.53 6.22
C VAL A 54 -5.56 15.83 6.93
N THR A 55 -6.55 14.95 6.80
CA THR A 55 -7.84 15.11 7.49
C THR A 55 -7.68 14.95 9.02
N TYR A 56 -6.86 14.00 9.47
CA TYR A 56 -6.48 13.87 10.89
C TYR A 56 -5.80 15.15 11.38
N GLN A 57 -4.83 15.67 10.62
CA GLN A 57 -4.10 16.88 10.98
C GLN A 57 -5.02 18.10 11.07
N ALA A 58 -6.00 18.22 10.18
CA ALA A 58 -7.01 19.28 10.24
C ALA A 58 -7.87 19.19 11.51
N HIS A 59 -8.17 17.98 11.99
CA HIS A 59 -8.98 17.77 13.20
C HIS A 59 -8.16 17.92 14.50
N CYS A 60 -6.96 17.33 14.53
CA CYS A 60 -6.12 17.26 15.72
C CYS A 60 -5.11 18.41 15.83
N GLY A 61 -4.90 19.19 14.77
CA GLY A 61 -3.90 20.26 14.70
C GLY A 61 -2.45 19.78 14.57
N VAL A 62 -2.20 18.48 14.65
CA VAL A 62 -0.87 17.84 14.59
C VAL A 62 -0.92 16.60 13.70
N LEU A 63 0.23 16.19 13.16
CA LEU A 63 0.34 14.94 12.43
C LEU A 63 0.07 13.74 13.35
N PRO A 64 -0.49 12.62 12.85
CA PRO A 64 -0.63 11.41 13.63
C PRO A 64 0.75 10.91 14.08
N PRO A 65 0.92 10.49 15.34
CA PRO A 65 2.19 9.97 15.82
C PRO A 65 2.55 8.64 15.14
N VAL A 66 3.85 8.36 15.03
CA VAL A 66 4.35 7.06 14.53
C VAL A 66 4.07 5.87 15.46
N ALA A 67 3.62 6.13 16.70
CA ALA A 67 3.28 5.12 17.69
C ALA A 67 1.86 4.55 17.47
N ASN A 68 1.72 3.22 17.57
CA ASN A 68 0.45 2.50 17.48
C ASN A 68 -0.38 2.59 18.78
N VAL A 69 -0.40 3.75 19.45
CA VAL A 69 -1.24 3.97 20.63
C VAL A 69 -2.36 4.91 20.23
N ALA A 70 -3.60 4.50 20.51
CA ALA A 70 -4.75 5.37 20.43
C ALA A 70 -4.61 6.42 21.54
N ILE A 71 -3.93 7.50 21.22
CA ILE A 71 -3.92 8.71 22.03
C ILE A 71 -4.90 9.62 21.31
N ASP A 72 -5.97 10.06 22.00
CA ASP A 72 -6.76 11.22 21.56
C ASP A 72 -5.81 12.36 21.16
N CYS A 73 -6.26 13.40 20.44
CA CYS A 73 -5.38 14.48 19.95
C CYS A 73 -4.71 15.34 21.07
N ASN A 74 -4.67 14.85 22.31
CA ASN A 74 -4.46 15.56 23.55
C ASN A 74 -2.99 15.87 23.88
N ALA A 75 -2.26 16.45 22.94
CA ALA A 75 -1.05 17.16 23.32
C ALA A 75 -0.93 18.53 22.67
N GLY A 76 -1.44 18.74 21.44
CA GLY A 76 -1.04 19.92 20.66
C GLY A 76 0.48 20.05 20.47
N VAL A 77 1.24 19.03 20.90
CA VAL A 77 2.67 18.91 20.75
C VAL A 77 2.89 18.19 19.44
N ALA A 78 3.73 18.78 18.58
CA ALA A 78 4.13 18.13 17.35
C ALA A 78 4.71 16.74 17.66
N PRO A 79 4.30 15.69 16.94
CA PRO A 79 4.85 14.37 17.17
C PRO A 79 6.36 14.39 16.93
N ALA A 80 7.09 13.60 17.71
CA ALA A 80 8.52 13.41 17.46
C ALA A 80 8.74 12.84 16.06
N ASP A 81 9.80 13.34 15.41
CA ASP A 81 10.28 12.77 14.16
C ASP A 81 10.60 11.28 14.34
N GLY A 82 10.37 10.51 13.29
CA GLY A 82 10.56 9.06 13.34
C GLY A 82 9.86 8.36 12.20
N SER A 83 10.01 7.03 12.14
CA SER A 83 9.32 6.22 11.15
C SER A 83 8.69 4.99 11.80
N GLY A 84 7.56 4.56 11.24
CA GLY A 84 6.86 3.36 11.67
C GLY A 84 5.92 2.82 10.60
N ALA A 85 5.03 1.92 11.01
CA ALA A 85 3.88 1.55 10.19
C ALA A 85 2.94 2.75 10.00
N ALA A 86 2.09 2.68 8.96
CA ALA A 86 0.97 3.59 8.81
C ALA A 86 0.24 3.76 10.17
N PRO A 87 -0.07 4.99 10.60
CA PRO A 87 -0.52 5.24 11.98
C PRO A 87 -1.83 4.53 12.29
N GLY A 88 -1.87 3.77 13.39
CA GLY A 88 -3.10 3.13 13.87
C GLY A 88 -4.20 4.13 14.27
N ALA A 89 -3.82 5.36 14.64
CA ALA A 89 -4.74 6.44 15.00
C ALA A 89 -5.70 6.82 13.88
N LEU A 90 -5.30 6.62 12.60
CA LEU A 90 -6.16 6.91 11.45
C LEU A 90 -7.42 6.03 11.41
N ALA A 91 -7.33 4.79 11.91
CA ALA A 91 -8.42 3.83 11.91
C ALA A 91 -9.29 3.91 13.18
N LYS A 92 -9.13 4.95 13.99
CA LYS A 92 -9.84 5.16 15.26
C LYS A 92 -10.50 6.54 15.28
N SER A 93 -11.61 6.63 16.01
CA SER A 93 -12.19 7.93 16.38
C SER A 93 -11.22 8.67 17.29
N GLN A 94 -11.13 9.99 17.13
CA GLN A 94 -10.23 10.86 17.89
C GLN A 94 -11.02 12.00 18.52
N THR A 95 -10.66 12.35 19.75
CA THR A 95 -11.19 13.53 20.43
C THR A 95 -10.13 14.65 20.38
N ASN A 96 -10.51 15.85 19.96
CA ASN A 96 -9.61 17.02 19.94
C ASN A 96 -9.61 17.81 21.27
N LEU A 97 -8.77 18.84 21.36
CA LEU A 97 -8.65 19.70 22.55
C LEU A 97 -9.93 20.48 22.88
N GLN A 98 -10.83 20.61 21.91
CA GLN A 98 -12.15 21.23 22.04
C GLN A 98 -13.24 20.19 22.37
N ASN A 99 -12.85 18.97 22.74
CA ASN A 99 -13.75 17.87 23.08
C ASN A 99 -14.67 17.44 21.92
N GLN A 100 -14.27 17.73 20.67
CA GLN A 100 -14.97 17.31 19.46
C GLN A 100 -14.44 15.97 18.99
N VAL A 101 -15.35 15.13 18.49
CA VAL A 101 -15.05 13.76 18.06
C VAL A 101 -15.16 13.67 16.54
N ALA A 102 -14.14 13.12 15.89
CA ALA A 102 -14.14 12.81 14.46
C ALA A 102 -13.43 11.49 14.14
N GLY A 103 -13.65 11.00 12.92
CA GLY A 103 -13.06 9.76 12.42
C GLY A 103 -13.97 8.54 12.60
N ALA A 104 -13.51 7.33 12.27
CA ALA A 104 -12.19 7.00 11.73
C ALA A 104 -11.89 7.72 10.40
N PHE A 105 -10.64 8.13 10.21
CA PHE A 105 -10.18 8.85 9.01
C PHE A 105 -9.90 7.91 7.84
N ILE A 106 -9.73 6.62 8.13
CA ILE A 106 -9.67 5.53 7.17
C ILE A 106 -10.33 4.28 7.77
N ALA A 107 -10.91 3.41 6.94
CA ALA A 107 -11.56 2.19 7.42
C ALA A 107 -10.56 1.17 8.02
N ALA A 108 -9.40 1.02 7.37
CA ALA A 108 -8.28 0.21 7.83
C ALA A 108 -7.01 0.66 7.10
N ASN A 109 -5.85 0.50 7.73
CA ASN A 109 -4.59 0.76 7.04
C ASN A 109 -4.37 -0.30 5.95
N PRO A 110 -4.16 0.13 4.69
CA PRO A 110 -3.96 -0.82 3.60
C PRO A 110 -2.64 -1.56 3.76
N ASN A 111 -2.64 -2.82 3.35
CA ASN A 111 -1.43 -3.62 3.26
C ASN A 111 -0.74 -3.36 1.91
N VAL A 112 0.58 -3.37 1.91
CA VAL A 112 1.34 -3.24 0.67
C VAL A 112 1.03 -4.42 -0.27
N PRO A 113 1.17 -4.25 -1.60
CA PRO A 113 1.00 -5.37 -2.52
C PRO A 113 1.96 -6.52 -2.20
N THR A 114 1.60 -7.75 -2.56
CA THR A 114 2.49 -8.91 -2.35
C THR A 114 3.84 -8.70 -3.02
N GLY A 115 4.94 -8.99 -2.30
CA GLY A 115 6.30 -8.77 -2.77
C GLY A 115 6.81 -7.33 -2.64
N TRP A 116 5.98 -6.41 -2.11
CA TRP A 116 6.40 -5.07 -1.75
C TRP A 116 6.80 -5.00 -0.28
N THR A 117 7.68 -4.06 0.02
CA THR A 117 8.20 -3.75 1.35
C THR A 117 7.80 -2.33 1.73
N GLY A 118 7.12 -2.17 2.85
CA GLY A 118 6.82 -0.86 3.45
C GLY A 118 7.47 -0.76 4.82
N SER A 119 6.65 -0.70 5.86
CA SER A 119 7.11 -0.83 7.24
C SER A 119 7.49 -2.26 7.57
N ALA A 120 8.53 -2.44 8.40
CA ALA A 120 8.90 -3.74 8.97
C ALA A 120 7.82 -4.28 9.94
N LEU A 121 6.88 -3.43 10.35
CA LEU A 121 5.77 -3.76 11.23
C LEU A 121 4.49 -3.93 10.40
N ASN A 122 3.84 -5.09 10.55
CA ASN A 122 2.48 -5.40 10.05
C ASN A 122 2.27 -5.45 8.53
N GLY A 123 3.30 -5.27 7.69
CA GLY A 123 3.14 -5.34 6.22
C GLY A 123 2.35 -4.17 5.63
N ASN A 124 2.29 -3.04 6.35
CA ASN A 124 1.68 -1.79 5.89
C ASN A 124 2.71 -0.86 5.22
N TYR A 125 2.24 0.25 4.69
CA TYR A 125 3.10 1.33 4.20
C TYR A 125 3.96 1.90 5.32
N ARG A 126 5.19 2.31 4.98
CA ARG A 126 6.05 3.06 5.89
C ARG A 126 5.52 4.47 5.99
N TYR A 127 5.39 4.98 7.21
CA TYR A 127 5.07 6.36 7.50
C TYR A 127 6.23 6.98 8.26
N THR A 128 6.72 8.12 7.78
CA THR A 128 7.83 8.88 8.35
C THR A 128 7.34 10.29 8.66
N ILE A 129 7.69 10.78 9.83
CA ILE A 129 7.54 12.17 10.24
C ILE A 129 8.93 12.80 10.30
N ALA A 130 9.05 14.01 9.76
CA ALA A 130 10.28 14.79 9.78
C ALA A 130 9.99 16.28 10.02
N GLY A 131 11.07 17.05 10.16
CA GLY A 131 10.98 18.51 10.27
C GLY A 131 10.33 18.96 11.58
N GLY A 132 10.57 18.23 12.67
CA GLY A 132 9.98 18.51 13.98
C GLY A 132 8.47 18.30 14.01
N GLY A 133 7.97 17.24 13.37
CA GLY A 133 6.55 16.90 13.40
C GLY A 133 5.68 17.66 12.39
N THR A 134 6.28 18.26 11.36
CA THR A 134 5.58 19.15 10.40
C THR A 134 5.43 18.56 9.01
N THR A 135 6.34 17.66 8.60
CA THR A 135 6.28 16.99 7.31
C THR A 135 6.09 15.50 7.50
N PHE A 136 5.43 14.87 6.53
CA PHE A 136 5.28 13.43 6.51
C PHE A 136 5.56 12.86 5.12
N THR A 137 6.06 11.63 5.13
CA THR A 137 6.19 10.81 3.93
C THR A 137 5.54 9.45 4.17
N VAL A 138 4.70 9.01 3.24
CA VAL A 138 4.19 7.62 3.19
C VAL A 138 4.77 6.94 1.98
N CYS A 139 5.33 5.74 2.13
CA CYS A 139 5.95 5.06 1.01
C CYS A 139 5.91 3.51 1.11
N ALA A 140 6.11 2.85 -0.04
CA ALA A 140 6.48 1.45 -0.14
C ALA A 140 7.36 1.21 -1.39
N THR A 141 8.19 0.17 -1.37
CA THR A 141 9.07 -0.24 -2.48
C THR A 141 8.77 -1.66 -2.92
N GLY A 142 8.92 -1.96 -4.22
CA GLY A 142 8.68 -3.27 -4.79
C GLY A 142 8.74 -3.22 -6.32
N ASP A 143 8.83 -4.36 -6.98
CA ASP A 143 8.93 -4.44 -8.46
C ASP A 143 10.02 -3.51 -9.05
N ASN A 144 11.18 -3.41 -8.39
CA ASN A 144 12.30 -2.50 -8.73
C ASN A 144 11.94 -1.01 -8.79
N THR A 145 10.87 -0.60 -8.11
CA THR A 145 10.40 0.79 -8.03
C THR A 145 9.98 1.15 -6.60
N GLY A 146 9.66 2.42 -6.37
CA GLY A 146 9.01 2.90 -5.16
C GLY A 146 7.76 3.70 -5.49
N ALA A 147 6.87 3.81 -4.50
CA ALA A 147 5.77 4.76 -4.49
C ALA A 147 5.86 5.54 -3.18
N SER A 148 5.73 6.86 -3.26
CA SER A 148 5.85 7.77 -2.11
C SER A 148 4.96 8.99 -2.29
N THR A 149 4.58 9.63 -1.19
CA THR A 149 3.91 10.94 -1.20
C THR A 149 4.79 12.08 -1.69
N ASP A 150 6.12 11.97 -1.55
CA ASP A 150 7.09 12.98 -2.00
C ASP A 150 7.63 12.72 -3.42
N GLY A 151 7.13 11.69 -4.10
CA GLY A 151 7.57 11.31 -5.44
C GLY A 151 8.94 10.62 -5.50
N THR A 152 9.63 10.46 -4.36
CA THR A 152 10.89 9.73 -4.31
C THR A 152 10.63 8.22 -4.19
N VAL A 153 11.59 7.40 -4.63
CA VAL A 153 11.49 5.93 -4.49
C VAL A 153 12.10 5.42 -3.19
N ASN A 154 12.65 6.31 -2.36
CA ASN A 154 13.50 5.90 -1.26
C ASN A 154 12.67 5.77 0.03
N CYS A 155 12.23 4.55 0.32
CA CYS A 155 11.63 4.20 1.61
C CYS A 155 12.64 4.01 2.75
N ALA A 156 13.91 4.32 2.50
CA ALA A 156 14.92 4.34 3.55
C ALA A 156 14.55 5.37 4.62
N ALA A 157 14.91 5.07 5.88
CA ALA A 157 14.84 6.06 6.94
C ALA A 157 15.67 7.30 6.55
N PRO A 158 15.28 8.52 6.97
CA PRO A 158 16.18 9.66 6.93
C PRO A 158 17.48 9.36 7.68
#